data_AF-A0A962E5G0-F1
#
_entry.id   AF-A0A962E5G0-F1
#
_cell.length_a   1.000
_cell.length_b   1.000
_cell.length_c   1.000
_cell.angle_alpha   90.00
_cell.angle_beta   90.00
_cell.angle_gamma   90.00
#
_symmetry.space_group_name_H-M   'P 1'
#
loop_
_entity.id
_entity.type
_entity.pdbx_description
1 polymer ?
#
loop_
_entity_poly.entity_id
_entity_poly.type
_entity_poly.pdbx_seq_one_letter_code
_entity_poly.pdbx_strand_id
1 'polypeptide(L)'
;GVYAVGWMATRVIGKKALALVDSTMQRLPVVAQVYGAIRKTLDALQAQPKSGQRVVLIPFPSEQMLTVGLVTKVFRDINSGREVAAVYVPTTPNPTSGYLEIVPLELVRDTGWSVDQAMTFIISGGTVGPDSLPFDRSAKVAEAVNQD
;
A
#
# COMPACT_ATOMS: atom_id res chain seq x y z
N GLY A 1 -1.12 32.76 -43.92
CA GLY A 1 -0.10 31.74 -44.23
C GLY A 1 0.72 31.37 -43.01
N VAL A 2 1.61 32.26 -42.56
CA VAL A 2 2.65 31.95 -41.55
C VAL A 2 2.09 31.66 -40.14
N TYR A 3 1.01 32.34 -39.71
CA TYR A 3 0.38 32.09 -38.40
C TYR A 3 -0.28 30.71 -38.27
N ALA A 4 -0.86 30.19 -39.36
CA ALA A 4 -1.47 28.87 -39.35
C ALA A 4 -0.42 27.75 -39.24
N VAL A 5 0.74 27.94 -39.90
CA VAL A 5 1.88 27.03 -39.82
C VAL A 5 2.47 27.03 -38.40
N GLY A 6 2.61 28.21 -37.77
CA GLY A 6 3.03 28.32 -36.37
C GLY A 6 2.07 27.62 -35.40
N TRP A 7 0.76 27.80 -35.57
CA TRP A 7 -0.25 27.16 -34.71
C TRP A 7 -0.29 25.63 -34.86
N MET A 8 -0.18 25.12 -36.09
CA MET A 8 -0.08 23.67 -36.33
C MET A 8 1.22 23.09 -35.78
N ALA A 9 2.36 23.78 -35.94
CA ALA A 9 3.64 23.35 -35.41
C ALA A 9 3.57 23.20 -33.88
N THR A 10 3.04 24.21 -33.17
CA THR A 10 2.90 24.16 -31.70
C THR A 10 1.98 23.04 -31.25
N ARG A 11 0.91 22.73 -32.00
CA ARG A 11 -0.05 21.66 -31.64
C ARG A 11 0.55 20.26 -31.79
N VAL A 12 1.37 20.04 -32.83
CA VAL A 12 2.04 18.75 -33.06
C VAL A 12 3.24 18.57 -32.12
N ILE A 13 4.02 19.64 -31.90
CA ILE A 13 5.15 19.63 -30.97
C ILE A 13 4.65 19.46 -29.52
N GLY A 14 3.59 20.16 -29.14
CA GLY A 14 2.96 20.03 -27.83
C GLY A 14 2.44 18.61 -27.56
N LYS A 15 1.75 18.00 -28.54
CA LYS A 15 1.29 16.60 -28.42
C LYS A 15 2.45 15.60 -28.30
N LYS A 16 3.54 15.82 -29.05
CA LYS A 16 4.74 14.96 -28.95
C LYS A 16 5.49 15.16 -27.63
N ALA A 17 5.58 16.38 -27.12
CA ALA A 17 6.18 16.67 -25.82
C ALA A 17 5.37 16.04 -24.68
N LEU A 18 4.04 16.15 -24.72
CA LEU A 18 3.12 15.46 -23.80
C LEU A 18 3.28 13.94 -23.87
N ALA A 19 3.31 13.36 -25.07
CA ALA A 19 3.51 11.91 -25.24
C ALA A 19 4.91 11.44 -24.77
N LEU A 20 5.94 12.28 -24.89
CA LEU A 20 7.28 11.99 -24.39
C LEU A 20 7.33 12.02 -22.86
N VAL A 21 6.66 12.99 -22.25
CA VAL A 21 6.45 13.07 -20.79
C VAL A 21 5.66 11.86 -20.31
N ASP A 22 4.54 11.51 -20.95
CA ASP A 22 3.73 10.33 -20.61
C ASP A 22 4.55 9.03 -20.71
N SER A 23 5.35 8.85 -21.77
CA SER A 23 6.17 7.63 -21.91
C SER A 23 7.37 7.56 -20.95
N THR A 24 7.85 8.72 -20.47
CA THR A 24 8.93 8.79 -19.46
C THR A 24 8.35 8.58 -18.05
N MET A 25 7.14 9.07 -17.79
CA MET A 25 6.33 8.76 -16.60
C MET A 25 6.00 7.26 -16.52
N GLN A 26 5.81 6.58 -17.67
CA GLN A 26 5.56 5.13 -17.72
C GLN A 26 6.78 4.26 -17.36
N ARG A 27 7.96 4.85 -17.14
CA ARG A 27 9.18 4.12 -16.77
C ARG A 27 9.77 4.60 -15.45
N LEU A 28 8.96 4.91 -14.43
CA LEU A 28 9.42 5.46 -13.14
C LEU A 28 10.66 4.74 -12.58
N PRO A 29 11.88 5.29 -12.76
CA PRO A 29 13.11 4.69 -12.22
C PRO A 29 13.14 4.81 -10.69
N VAL A 30 12.37 5.77 -10.16
CA VAL A 30 12.13 6.02 -8.74
C VAL A 30 11.41 4.83 -8.09
N VAL A 31 10.48 4.18 -8.81
CA VAL A 31 9.78 2.98 -8.34
C VAL A 31 10.78 1.87 -8.11
N ALA A 32 11.65 1.55 -9.06
CA ALA A 32 12.63 0.48 -8.87
C ALA A 32 13.61 0.73 -7.70
N GLN A 33 14.04 1.97 -7.49
CA GLN A 33 14.97 2.32 -6.38
C GLN A 33 14.28 2.27 -5.01
N VAL A 34 13.06 2.78 -4.92
CA VAL A 34 12.24 2.71 -3.70
C VAL A 34 11.91 1.24 -3.39
N TYR A 35 11.48 0.47 -4.39
CA TYR A 35 11.23 -0.98 -4.24
C TYR A 35 12.46 -1.75 -3.79
N GLY A 36 13.66 -1.40 -4.28
CA GLY A 36 14.91 -2.03 -3.84
C GLY A 36 15.25 -1.75 -2.38
N ALA A 37 15.04 -0.52 -1.89
CA ALA A 37 15.24 -0.15 -0.50
C ALA A 37 14.20 -0.81 0.41
N ILE A 38 12.94 -0.82 -0.01
CA ILE A 38 11.85 -1.51 0.67
C ILE A 38 12.13 -3.00 0.75
N ARG A 39 12.50 -3.65 -0.35
CA ARG A 39 12.76 -5.09 -0.39
C ARG A 39 13.91 -5.49 0.52
N LYS A 40 14.95 -4.67 0.66
CA LYS A 40 16.02 -4.87 1.65
C LYS A 40 15.52 -4.78 3.09
N THR A 41 14.65 -3.80 3.40
CA THR A 41 14.01 -3.71 4.73
C THR A 41 13.06 -4.89 4.97
N LEU A 42 12.29 -5.31 3.97
CA LEU A 42 11.40 -6.46 4.02
C LEU A 42 12.14 -7.78 4.17
N ASP A 43 13.29 -7.95 3.50
CA ASP A 43 14.15 -9.13 3.64
C ASP A 43 14.70 -9.25 5.06
N ALA A 44 14.98 -8.12 5.73
CA ALA A 44 15.34 -8.10 7.15
C ALA A 44 14.16 -8.43 8.08
N LEU A 45 12.92 -8.13 7.67
CA LEU A 45 11.69 -8.39 8.42
C LEU A 45 11.10 -9.79 8.15
N GLN A 46 11.62 -10.53 7.17
CA GLN A 46 11.16 -11.88 6.80
C GLN A 46 11.56 -12.99 7.80
N ALA A 47 12.30 -12.67 8.86
CA ALA A 47 12.58 -13.59 9.94
C ALA A 47 11.37 -13.71 10.91
N GLN A 48 10.33 -14.43 10.46
CA GLN A 48 9.11 -14.87 11.17
C GLN A 48 7.95 -13.85 11.28
N PRO A 49 6.71 -14.20 10.87
CA PRO A 49 6.02 -15.45 11.23
C PRO A 49 5.31 -16.21 10.08
N LYS A 50 4.83 -17.42 10.41
CA LYS A 50 4.29 -18.47 9.53
C LYS A 50 2.89 -18.22 8.94
N SER A 51 2.27 -17.06 9.11
CA SER A 51 0.94 -16.76 8.55
C SER A 51 1.04 -15.85 7.34
N GLY A 52 0.26 -16.12 6.30
CA GLY A 52 0.27 -15.40 5.02
C GLY A 52 -0.16 -13.92 5.09
N GLN A 53 -0.33 -13.34 6.28
CA GLN A 53 -0.85 -11.99 6.51
C GLN A 53 0.29 -10.95 6.51
N ARG A 54 0.86 -10.68 5.32
CA ARG A 54 1.96 -9.72 5.20
C ARG A 54 1.50 -8.29 4.99
N VAL A 55 0.43 -8.08 4.22
CA VAL A 55 -0.16 -6.77 3.93
C VAL A 55 -1.54 -6.71 4.56
N VAL A 56 -1.71 -5.77 5.48
CA VAL A 56 -2.89 -5.72 6.34
C VAL A 56 -3.51 -4.32 6.38
N LEU A 57 -4.77 -4.26 6.78
CA LEU A 57 -5.44 -3.05 7.21
C LEU A 57 -5.55 -3.04 8.73
N ILE A 58 -5.23 -1.90 9.32
CA ILE A 58 -5.45 -1.63 10.73
C ILE A 58 -6.17 -0.30 10.92
N PRO A 59 -6.94 -0.13 12.01
CA PRO A 59 -7.50 1.16 12.36
C PRO A 59 -6.42 2.16 12.78
N PHE A 60 -6.29 3.27 12.07
CA PHE A 60 -5.35 4.36 12.37
C PHE A 60 -5.63 5.61 11.51
N PRO A 61 -5.56 6.84 12.06
CA PRO A 61 -5.36 7.18 13.47
C PRO A 61 -6.65 7.06 14.31
N SER A 62 -7.79 6.73 13.68
CA SER A 62 -9.08 6.55 14.36
C SER A 62 -9.74 5.24 13.94
N GLU A 63 -10.73 4.78 14.70
CA GLU A 63 -11.45 3.52 14.42
C GLU A 63 -12.28 3.52 13.13
N GLN A 64 -12.57 4.71 12.60
CA GLN A 64 -13.35 4.91 11.37
C GLN A 64 -12.46 4.88 10.11
N MET A 65 -11.15 4.88 10.29
CA MET A 65 -10.16 4.95 9.23
C MET A 65 -9.36 3.65 9.21
N LEU A 66 -8.96 3.19 8.02
CA LEU A 66 -8.04 2.07 7.86
C LEU A 66 -6.79 2.54 7.14
N THR A 67 -5.64 2.05 7.57
CA THR A 67 -4.36 2.26 6.89
C THR A 67 -3.76 0.94 6.43
N VAL A 68 -3.05 0.96 5.31
CA VAL A 68 -2.29 -0.18 4.81
C VAL A 68 -0.99 -0.27 5.59
N GLY A 69 -0.70 -1.46 6.12
CA GLY A 69 0.52 -1.73 6.87
C GLY A 69 1.08 -3.12 6.62
N LEU A 70 2.27 -3.37 7.16
CA LEU A 70 2.95 -4.66 7.07
C LEU A 70 3.15 -5.25 8.46
N VAL A 71 2.64 -6.47 8.68
CA VAL A 71 2.91 -7.18 9.94
C VAL A 71 4.38 -7.57 9.97
N THR A 72 5.07 -7.09 10.99
CA THR A 72 6.50 -7.35 11.21
C THR A 72 6.73 -8.38 12.30
N LYS A 73 5.84 -8.44 13.29
CA LYS A 73 5.92 -9.41 14.38
C LYS A 73 4.57 -9.58 15.06
N VAL A 74 4.31 -10.77 15.57
CA VAL A 74 3.19 -11.06 16.49
C VAL A 74 3.77 -11.39 17.86
N PHE A 75 3.14 -10.86 18.90
CA PHE A 75 3.48 -11.07 20.30
C PHE A 75 2.24 -11.55 21.05
N ARG A 76 2.49 -12.14 22.22
CA ARG A 76 1.45 -12.38 23.22
C ARG A 76 1.59 -11.36 24.32
N ASP A 77 0.53 -10.61 24.61
CA ASP A 77 0.47 -9.70 25.75
C ASP A 77 0.65 -10.51 27.05
N ILE A 78 1.57 -10.06 27.89
CA ILE A 78 1.91 -10.70 29.16
C ILE A 78 0.79 -10.61 30.19
N ASN A 79 -0.06 -9.58 30.11
CA ASN A 79 -1.10 -9.32 31.10
C ASN A 79 -2.42 -10.00 30.74
N SER A 80 -2.91 -9.78 29.51
CA SER A 80 -4.18 -10.35 29.06
C SER A 80 -4.04 -11.71 28.35
N GLY A 81 -2.82 -12.10 27.97
CA GLY A 81 -2.59 -13.30 27.17
C GLY A 81 -3.05 -13.20 25.71
N ARG A 82 -3.60 -12.05 25.28
CA ARG A 82 -4.09 -11.78 23.92
C ARG A 82 -2.93 -11.64 22.93
N GLU A 83 -3.18 -11.97 21.66
CA GLU A 83 -2.21 -11.73 20.60
C GLU A 83 -2.29 -10.28 20.09
N VAL A 84 -1.13 -9.68 19.88
CA VAL A 84 -0.97 -8.33 19.33
C VAL A 84 0.05 -8.37 18.19
N ALA A 85 -0.13 -7.52 17.19
CA ALA A 85 0.77 -7.41 16.05
C ALA A 85 1.50 -6.06 16.07
N ALA A 86 2.81 -6.07 15.84
CA ALA A 86 3.55 -4.91 15.39
C ALA A 86 3.38 -4.75 13.88
N VAL A 87 2.82 -3.63 13.48
CA VAL A 87 2.51 -3.28 12.09
C VAL A 87 3.29 -2.03 11.72
N TYR A 88 4.13 -2.16 10.71
CA TYR A 88 4.78 -1.01 10.10
C TYR A 88 3.79 -0.33 9.15
N VAL A 89 3.50 0.96 9.37
CA VAL A 89 2.59 1.78 8.57
C VAL A 89 3.42 2.79 7.79
N PRO A 90 3.68 2.57 6.48
CA PRO A 90 4.49 3.47 5.69
C PRO A 90 3.77 4.80 5.43
N THR A 91 4.54 5.88 5.28
CA THR A 91 4.00 7.16 4.80
C THR A 91 3.94 7.22 3.27
N THR A 92 2.96 7.94 2.73
CA THR A 92 2.83 8.19 1.29
C THR A 92 3.39 9.57 0.92
N PRO A 93 4.01 9.78 -0.25
CA PRO A 93 4.41 8.78 -1.24
C PRO A 93 5.77 8.12 -0.92
N ASN A 94 6.45 8.58 0.14
CA ASN A 94 7.78 8.12 0.52
C ASN A 94 7.71 7.09 1.67
N PRO A 95 7.85 5.78 1.39
CA PRO A 95 7.71 4.71 2.38
C PRO A 95 9.00 4.43 3.16
N THR A 96 10.00 5.33 3.11
CA THR A 96 11.19 5.20 3.96
C THR A 96 10.91 5.59 5.41
N SER A 97 9.88 6.39 5.63
CA SER A 97 9.35 6.76 6.95
C SER A 97 8.00 6.11 7.17
N GLY A 98 7.60 6.01 8.44
CA GLY A 98 6.36 5.38 8.83
C GLY A 98 6.18 5.36 10.33
N TYR A 99 5.05 4.82 10.74
CA TYR A 99 4.73 4.54 12.13
C TYR A 99 4.93 3.06 12.41
N LEU A 100 5.22 2.75 13.67
CA LEU A 100 5.16 1.39 14.18
C LEU A 100 3.98 1.33 15.13
N GLU A 101 2.94 0.62 14.72
CA GLU A 101 1.73 0.48 15.51
C GLU A 101 1.66 -0.91 16.13
N ILE A 102 1.29 -0.98 17.40
CA ILE A 102 1.00 -2.25 18.07
C ILE A 102 -0.51 -2.32 18.26
N VAL A 103 -1.16 -3.25 17.56
CA VAL A 103 -2.61 -3.39 17.59
C VAL A 103 -3.02 -4.82 17.97
N PRO A 104 -4.16 -5.01 18.65
CA PRO A 104 -4.76 -6.33 18.84
C PRO A 104 -4.89 -7.10 17.53
N LEU A 105 -4.54 -8.39 17.53
CA LEU A 105 -4.50 -9.19 16.30
C LEU A 105 -5.88 -9.28 15.64
N GLU A 106 -6.97 -9.24 16.41
CA GLU A 106 -8.33 -9.30 15.85
C GLU A 106 -8.80 -8.01 15.15
N LEU A 107 -8.04 -6.91 15.27
CA LEU A 107 -8.24 -5.69 14.49
C LEU A 107 -7.43 -5.69 13.19
N VAL A 108 -6.48 -6.61 13.03
CA VAL A 108 -5.66 -6.77 11.83
C VAL A 108 -6.45 -7.53 10.76
N ARG A 109 -6.60 -6.92 9.58
CA ARG A 109 -7.33 -7.53 8.46
C ARG A 109 -6.40 -7.79 7.30
N ASP A 110 -6.38 -9.01 6.79
CA ASP A 110 -5.64 -9.33 5.58
C ASP A 110 -6.27 -8.60 4.37
N THR A 111 -5.43 -8.00 3.53
CA THR A 111 -5.86 -7.32 2.31
C THR A 111 -6.00 -8.27 1.12
N GLY A 112 -5.35 -9.42 1.15
CA GLY A 112 -5.10 -10.31 0.02
C GLY A 112 -4.05 -9.77 -0.96
N TRP A 113 -3.43 -8.62 -0.68
CA TRP A 113 -2.51 -7.95 -1.58
C TRP A 113 -1.09 -8.50 -1.44
N SER A 114 -0.37 -8.53 -2.55
CA SER A 114 1.09 -8.68 -2.50
C SER A 114 1.74 -7.43 -1.92
N VAL A 115 2.96 -7.58 -1.40
CA VAL A 115 3.70 -6.41 -0.92
C VAL A 115 3.94 -5.40 -2.05
N ASP A 116 4.22 -5.86 -3.27
CA ASP A 116 4.41 -4.98 -4.44
C ASP A 116 3.14 -4.17 -4.76
N GLN A 117 1.96 -4.79 -4.66
CA GLN A 117 0.69 -4.08 -4.84
C GLN A 117 0.49 -3.01 -3.76
N ALA A 118 0.76 -3.36 -2.49
CA ALA A 118 0.67 -2.41 -1.37
C ALA A 118 1.64 -1.23 -1.54
N MET A 119 2.88 -1.50 -1.93
CA MET A 119 3.87 -0.44 -2.16
C MET A 119 3.52 0.42 -3.36
N THR A 120 2.99 -0.16 -4.45
CA THR A 120 2.44 0.62 -5.58
C THR A 120 1.37 1.60 -5.09
N PHE A 121 0.44 1.10 -4.28
CA PHE A 121 -0.65 1.90 -3.71
C PHE A 121 -0.12 3.03 -2.83
N ILE A 122 0.78 2.74 -1.90
CA ILE A 122 1.37 3.73 -0.99
C ILE A 122 2.17 4.80 -1.76
N ILE A 123 3.06 4.38 -2.66
CA ILE A 123 3.94 5.30 -3.40
C ILE A 123 3.13 6.19 -4.35
N SER A 124 2.08 5.66 -4.96
CA SER A 124 1.17 6.42 -5.83
C SER A 124 0.20 7.34 -5.07
N GLY A 125 0.23 7.35 -3.74
CA GLY A 125 -0.74 8.09 -2.92
C GLY A 125 -2.17 7.56 -3.06
N GLY A 126 -2.33 6.28 -3.38
CA GLY A 126 -3.61 5.60 -3.56
C GLY A 126 -4.20 5.67 -4.96
N THR A 127 -3.51 6.28 -5.93
CA THR A 127 -4.01 6.44 -7.30
C THR A 127 -3.85 5.18 -8.17
N VAL A 128 -2.95 4.27 -7.77
CA VAL A 128 -2.66 3.02 -8.50
C VAL A 128 -2.63 1.86 -7.51
N GLY A 129 -3.49 0.87 -7.68
CA GLY A 129 -3.54 -0.32 -6.83
C GLY A 129 -4.71 -1.24 -7.20
N PRO A 130 -4.95 -2.30 -6.42
CA PRO A 130 -6.09 -3.18 -6.61
C PRO A 130 -7.43 -2.43 -6.46
N ASP A 131 -8.45 -2.84 -7.23
CA ASP A 131 -9.76 -2.17 -7.28
C ASP A 131 -10.66 -2.49 -6.07
N SER A 132 -10.27 -3.46 -5.23
CA SER A 132 -11.07 -3.93 -4.09
C SER A 132 -10.23 -4.06 -2.82
N LEU A 133 -10.81 -3.66 -1.69
CA LEU A 133 -10.18 -3.67 -0.37
C LEU A 133 -11.24 -4.01 0.70
N PRO A 134 -10.97 -4.92 1.65
CA PRO A 134 -11.95 -5.34 2.66
C PRO A 134 -12.14 -4.29 3.77
N PHE A 135 -12.86 -3.22 3.45
CA PHE A 135 -13.10 -2.09 4.35
C PHE A 135 -14.08 -2.42 5.48
N ASP A 136 -15.14 -3.17 5.20
CA ASP A 136 -16.15 -3.52 6.20
C ASP A 136 -15.79 -4.81 6.95
N ARG A 137 -16.04 -4.82 8.27
CA ARG A 137 -15.84 -6.00 9.12
C ARG A 137 -16.93 -7.09 8.90
N SER A 138 -18.03 -6.70 8.27
CA SER A 138 -19.30 -7.43 8.18
C SER A 138 -19.22 -8.75 7.42
N ALA A 139 -18.30 -8.87 6.45
CA ALA A 139 -18.23 -10.04 5.59
C ALA A 139 -17.89 -11.34 6.35
N LYS A 140 -17.08 -11.26 7.42
CA LYS A 140 -16.78 -12.44 8.26
C LYS A 140 -17.86 -12.78 9.29
N VAL A 141 -18.68 -11.81 9.71
CA VAL A 141 -19.75 -12.05 10.68
C VAL A 141 -20.96 -12.70 10.00
N ALA A 142 -21.26 -12.32 8.75
CA ALA A 142 -22.38 -12.90 8.01
C ALA A 142 -22.20 -14.39 7.64
N GLU A 143 -20.96 -14.85 7.44
CA GLU A 143 -20.67 -16.28 7.23
C GLU A 143 -20.68 -17.09 8.53
N ALA A 144 -20.25 -16.51 9.65
CA ALA A 144 -20.28 -17.19 10.95
C ALA A 144 -21.70 -17.33 11.51
N VAL A 145 -22.61 -16.40 11.20
CA VAL A 145 -24.02 -16.43 11.66
C VAL A 145 -24.90 -17.38 10.83
N ASN A 146 -24.46 -17.78 9.63
CA ASN A 146 -25.20 -18.71 8.77
C ASN A 146 -24.75 -20.17 8.91
N GLN A 147 -23.85 -20.47 9.85
CA GLN A 147 -23.36 -21.84 10.12
C GLN A 147 -23.77 -22.37 11.52
N ASP A 148 -24.60 -21.63 12.26
CA ASP A 148 -25.24 -22.04 13.51
C ASP A 148 -26.74 -22.29 13.32
#